data_AF-A0A3A8QTY5-F1
#
_entry.id   AF-A0A3A8QTY5-F1
#
_cell.length_a   1.000
_cell.length_b   1.000
_cell.length_c   1.000
_cell.angle_alpha   90.00
_cell.angle_beta   90.00
_cell.angle_gamma   90.00
#
_symmetry.space_group_name_H-M   'P 1'
#
loop_
_entity.id
_entity.type
_entity.pdbx_description
1 polymer ?
#
loop_
_entity_poly.entity_id
_entity_poly.type
_entity_poly.pdbx_seq_one_letter_code
_entity_poly.pdbx_strand_id
1 'polypeptide(L)'
;GVGWPWGFGAAGVGMLLGLIAFLSLQRKLLGNVGLVPEKMVAAAEAKPGTPEKSGFSRDEIDRIVVIFIIALFVVAFWTGFEQAGGLMNLYTDAKVNRTILGWEMPTTWFQNFNAVFIAALAPIFAGLWSRLAARGKDPSIPVKMG
;
A
#
# COMPACT_ATOMS: atom_id res chain seq x y z
N GLY A 1 27.94 0.99 19.06
CA GLY A 1 26.59 0.60 18.61
C GLY A 1 25.60 0.69 19.75
N VAL A 2 25.00 1.86 19.98
CA VAL A 2 24.09 2.11 21.12
C VAL A 2 22.70 2.61 20.69
N GLY A 3 22.39 2.69 19.39
CA GLY A 3 21.16 3.33 18.89
C GLY A 3 19.88 2.48 18.90
N TRP A 4 20.01 1.15 18.90
CA TRP A 4 18.87 0.24 18.77
C TRP A 4 17.88 0.29 19.96
N PRO A 5 18.33 0.34 21.23
CA PRO A 5 17.42 0.46 22.38
C PRO A 5 16.62 1.78 22.39
N TRP A 6 17.25 2.88 21.93
CA TRP A 6 16.61 4.19 21.84
C TRP A 6 15.55 4.24 20.73
N GLY A 7 15.78 3.53 19.62
CA GLY A 7 14.78 3.36 18.56
C GLY A 7 13.54 2.61 19.04
N PHE A 8 13.73 1.53 19.80
CA PHE A 8 12.62 0.78 20.41
C PHE A 8 11.87 1.60 21.46
N GLY A 9 12.59 2.35 22.31
CA GLY A 9 11.97 3.25 23.27
C GLY A 9 11.14 4.35 22.59
N ALA A 10 11.68 4.97 21.54
CA ALA A 10 10.97 5.99 20.77
C ALA A 10 9.72 5.44 20.08
N ALA A 11 9.79 4.20 19.54
CA ALA A 11 8.64 3.53 18.96
C ALA A 11 7.54 3.27 20.01
N GLY A 12 7.91 2.82 21.22
CA GLY A 12 6.97 2.62 22.33
C GLY A 12 6.26 3.91 22.74
N VAL A 13 6.99 5.02 22.82
CA VAL A 13 6.42 6.35 23.11
C VAL A 13 5.47 6.79 21.98
N GLY A 14 5.86 6.60 20.73
CA GLY A 14 5.01 6.90 19.57
C GLY A 14 3.71 6.08 19.55
N MET A 15 3.77 4.79 19.88
CA MET A 15 2.59 3.93 19.99
C MET A 15 1.68 4.38 21.13
N LEU A 16 2.22 4.75 22.30
CA LEU A 16 1.42 5.27 23.41
C LEU A 16 0.73 6.58 23.05
N LEU A 17 1.44 7.52 22.42
CA LEU A 17 0.86 8.77 21.95
C LEU A 17 -0.20 8.53 20.88
N GLY A 18 0.05 7.64 19.92
CA GLY A 18 -0.91 7.24 18.90
C GLY A 18 -2.16 6.60 19.50
N LEU A 19 -2.01 5.75 20.52
CA LEU A 19 -3.13 5.14 21.24
C LEU A 19 -3.93 6.18 22.02
N ILE A 20 -3.28 7.10 22.73
CA ILE A 20 -3.97 8.19 23.46
C ILE A 20 -4.73 9.10 22.49
N ALA A 21 -4.10 9.47 21.37
CA ALA A 21 -4.73 10.26 20.31
C ALA A 21 -5.93 9.50 19.72
N PHE A 22 -5.78 8.20 19.42
CA PHE A 22 -6.87 7.37 18.93
C PHE A 22 -8.02 7.30 19.94
N LEU A 23 -7.73 7.01 21.21
CA LEU A 23 -8.76 6.86 22.23
C LEU A 23 -9.49 8.18 22.55
N SER A 24 -8.80 9.31 22.44
CA SER A 24 -9.38 10.64 22.67
C SER A 24 -10.16 11.17 21.45
N LEU A 25 -9.69 10.91 20.23
CA LEU A 25 -10.34 11.39 19.01
C LEU A 25 -11.41 10.44 18.47
N GLN A 26 -11.35 9.14 18.73
CA GLN A 26 -12.33 8.17 18.21
C GLN A 26 -13.76 8.56 18.59
N ARG A 27 -14.00 9.01 19.82
CA ARG A 27 -15.34 9.38 20.29
C ARG A 27 -15.87 10.64 19.62
N LYS A 28 -14.97 11.53 19.18
CA LYS A 28 -15.31 12.78 18.49
C LYS A 28 -15.43 12.61 16.96
N LEU A 29 -14.58 11.78 16.36
CA LEU A 29 -14.52 11.57 14.91
C LEU A 29 -15.44 10.44 14.42
N LEU A 30 -15.48 9.32 15.15
CA LEU A 30 -16.24 8.13 14.76
C LEU A 30 -17.62 8.05 15.44
N GLY A 31 -17.87 8.86 16.48
CA GLY A 31 -19.16 8.86 17.19
C GLY A 31 -19.49 7.47 17.76
N ASN A 32 -20.65 6.92 17.38
CA ASN A 32 -21.08 5.56 17.75
C ASN A 32 -20.71 4.47 16.72
N VAL A 33 -19.97 4.82 15.66
CA VAL A 33 -19.61 3.89 14.59
C VAL A 33 -18.64 2.83 15.15
N GLY A 34 -19.07 1.56 15.15
CA GLY A 34 -18.29 0.41 15.63
C GLY A 34 -18.50 0.00 17.09
N LEU A 35 -19.26 0.76 17.89
CA LEU A 35 -19.58 0.39 19.29
C LEU A 35 -20.60 -0.75 19.38
N VAL A 36 -21.43 -0.90 18.35
CA VAL A 36 -22.42 -1.97 18.26
C VAL A 36 -21.96 -2.91 17.15
N PRO A 37 -21.72 -4.20 17.44
CA PRO A 37 -21.41 -5.17 16.40
C PRO A 37 -22.53 -5.18 15.37
N GLU A 38 -22.18 -5.11 14.09
CA GLU A 38 -23.15 -5.10 12.97
C GLU A 38 -24.15 -6.27 13.09
N LYS A 39 -23.66 -7.43 13.54
CA LYS A 39 -24.48 -8.61 13.82
C LYS A 39 -25.54 -8.40 14.91
N MET A 40 -25.27 -7.59 15.94
CA MET A 40 -26.22 -7.30 17.01
C MET A 40 -27.28 -6.29 16.58
N VAL A 41 -26.91 -5.29 15.76
CA VAL A 41 -27.88 -4.36 15.14
C VAL A 41 -28.78 -5.15 14.17
N ALA A 42 -28.17 -5.96 13.30
CA ALA A 42 -28.89 -6.81 12.37
C ALA A 42 -29.81 -7.83 13.07
N ALA A 43 -29.40 -8.40 14.21
CA ALA A 43 -30.23 -9.31 15.01
C ALA A 43 -31.37 -8.60 15.74
N ALA A 44 -31.17 -7.35 16.18
CA ALA A 44 -32.22 -6.54 16.83
C ALA A 44 -33.29 -6.05 15.83
N GLU A 45 -32.90 -5.81 14.58
CA GLU A 45 -33.81 -5.40 13.49
C GLU A 45 -34.42 -6.58 12.73
N ALA A 46 -33.92 -7.81 12.94
CA ALA A 46 -34.42 -9.01 12.27
C ALA A 46 -35.81 -9.40 12.78
N LYS A 47 -36.73 -9.68 11.85
CA LYS A 47 -38.04 -10.26 12.19
C LYS A 47 -37.85 -11.61 12.90
N PRO A 48 -38.63 -11.91 13.96
CA PRO A 48 -38.55 -13.20 14.64
C PRO A 48 -38.80 -14.33 13.64
N GLY A 49 -37.87 -15.27 13.56
CA GLY A 49 -37.94 -16.42 12.64
C GLY A 49 -37.15 -16.28 11.34
N THR A 50 -36.42 -15.19 11.12
CA THR A 50 -35.51 -15.08 9.96
C THR A 50 -34.27 -15.95 10.23
N PRO A 51 -33.96 -16.97 9.40
CA PRO A 51 -32.78 -17.81 9.62
C PRO A 51 -31.50 -16.99 9.49
N GLU A 52 -30.59 -17.12 10.46
CA GLU A 52 -29.25 -16.55 10.38
C GLU A 52 -28.56 -17.10 9.12
N LYS A 53 -28.03 -16.22 8.26
CA LYS A 53 -27.26 -16.65 7.09
C LYS A 53 -26.01 -17.37 7.57
N SER A 54 -26.04 -18.70 7.56
CA SER A 54 -24.91 -19.54 7.89
C SER A 54 -24.12 -19.85 6.62
N GLY A 55 -22.91 -19.29 6.54
CA GLY A 55 -21.95 -19.52 5.45
C GLY A 55 -21.72 -18.32 4.54
N PHE A 56 -20.66 -18.41 3.72
CA PHE A 56 -20.30 -17.37 2.77
C PHE A 56 -21.27 -17.36 1.57
N SER A 57 -21.80 -16.19 1.23
CA SER A 57 -22.53 -15.95 -0.01
C SER A 57 -21.58 -16.09 -1.21
N ARG A 58 -22.11 -16.41 -2.39
CA ARG A 58 -21.32 -16.45 -3.64
C ARG A 58 -20.58 -15.14 -3.89
N ASP A 59 -21.24 -14.00 -3.62
CA ASP A 59 -20.62 -12.68 -3.77
C ASP A 59 -19.43 -12.45 -2.82
N GLU A 60 -19.49 -13.05 -1.61
CA GLU A 60 -18.41 -12.95 -0.63
C GLU A 60 -17.22 -13.82 -1.06
N ILE A 61 -17.51 -15.03 -1.56
CA ILE A 61 -16.49 -15.92 -2.11
C ILE A 61 -15.81 -15.30 -3.34
N ASP A 62 -16.57 -14.69 -4.26
CA ASP A 62 -16.03 -14.03 -5.44
C ASP A 62 -15.08 -12.88 -5.05
N ARG A 63 -15.45 -12.06 -4.07
CA ARG A 63 -14.57 -11.00 -3.53
C ARG A 63 -13.31 -11.57 -2.89
N ILE A 64 -13.44 -12.65 -2.10
CA ILE A 64 -12.30 -13.32 -1.47
C ILE A 64 -11.33 -13.85 -2.53
N VAL A 65 -11.84 -14.48 -3.60
CA VAL A 65 -11.03 -14.98 -4.71
C VAL A 65 -10.32 -13.84 -5.43
N VAL A 66 -11.02 -12.74 -5.73
CA VAL A 66 -10.42 -11.55 -6.36
C VAL A 66 -9.31 -10.98 -5.48
N ILE A 67 -9.55 -10.81 -4.18
CA ILE A 67 -8.54 -10.33 -3.23
C ILE A 67 -7.34 -11.27 -3.22
N PHE A 68 -7.55 -12.59 -3.20
CA PHE A 68 -6.48 -13.57 -3.18
C PHE A 68 -5.62 -13.52 -4.46
N ILE A 69 -6.26 -13.40 -5.63
CA ILE A 69 -5.57 -13.26 -6.91
C ILE A 69 -4.76 -11.96 -6.92
N ILE A 70 -5.36 -10.83 -6.57
CA ILE A 70 -4.66 -9.53 -6.51
C ILE A 70 -3.49 -9.61 -5.53
N ALA A 71 -3.69 -10.18 -4.33
CA ALA A 71 -2.66 -10.33 -3.33
C ALA A 71 -1.48 -11.17 -3.83
N LEU A 72 -1.73 -12.27 -4.55
CA LEU A 72 -0.68 -13.09 -5.15
C LEU A 72 0.17 -12.27 -6.13
N PHE A 73 -0.48 -11.51 -7.02
CA PHE A 73 0.22 -10.64 -7.98
C PHE A 73 1.00 -9.53 -7.28
N VAL A 74 0.41 -8.88 -6.28
CA VAL A 74 1.05 -7.82 -5.49
C VAL A 74 2.30 -8.37 -4.78
N VAL A 75 2.19 -9.54 -4.13
CA VAL A 75 3.33 -10.17 -3.45
C VAL A 75 4.42 -10.54 -4.44
N ALA A 76 4.07 -11.17 -5.57
CA ALA A 76 5.05 -11.52 -6.60
C ALA A 76 5.77 -10.29 -7.17
N PHE A 77 5.01 -9.23 -7.49
CA PHE A 77 5.55 -7.97 -7.97
C PHE A 77 6.50 -7.35 -6.96
N TRP A 78 6.07 -7.15 -5.71
CA TRP A 78 6.89 -6.51 -4.68
C TRP A 78 8.11 -7.34 -4.33
N THR A 79 8.01 -8.67 -4.32
CA THR A 79 9.17 -9.54 -4.09
C THR A 79 10.21 -9.35 -5.19
N GLY A 80 9.80 -9.37 -6.46
CA GLY A 80 10.70 -9.13 -7.58
C GLY A 80 11.29 -7.71 -7.58
N PHE A 81 10.46 -6.71 -7.26
CA PHE A 81 10.86 -5.31 -7.17
C PHE A 81 11.91 -5.07 -6.08
N GLU A 82 11.67 -5.57 -4.87
CA GLU A 82 12.61 -5.46 -3.74
C GLU A 82 13.91 -6.23 -4.03
N GLN A 83 13.81 -7.40 -4.68
CA GLN A 83 14.99 -8.18 -5.06
C GLN A 83 15.82 -7.50 -6.16
N ALA A 84 15.18 -6.75 -7.06
CA ALA A 84 15.87 -6.02 -8.13
C ALA A 84 16.87 -5.00 -7.58
N GLY A 85 16.62 -4.40 -6.41
CA GLY A 85 17.55 -3.46 -5.77
C GLY A 85 18.91 -4.08 -5.43
N GLY A 86 18.91 -5.34 -4.95
CA GLY A 86 20.14 -6.08 -4.64
C GLY A 86 20.81 -6.67 -5.88
N LEU A 87 20.01 -7.26 -6.79
CA LEU A 87 20.52 -7.86 -8.01
C LEU A 87 21.14 -6.82 -8.95
N MET A 88 20.54 -5.63 -9.05
CA MET A 88 21.05 -4.55 -9.90
C MET A 88 22.39 -4.02 -9.40
N ASN A 89 22.63 -3.95 -8.08
CA ASN A 89 23.94 -3.60 -7.55
C ASN A 89 25.01 -4.63 -7.95
N LEU A 90 24.73 -5.93 -7.79
CA LEU A 90 25.68 -6.99 -8.16
C LEU A 90 25.93 -7.03 -9.67
N TYR A 91 24.87 -6.85 -10.47
CA TYR A 91 24.99 -6.83 -11.93
C TYR A 91 25.80 -5.62 -12.42
N THR A 92 25.56 -4.44 -11.87
CA THR A 92 26.31 -3.22 -12.23
C THR A 92 27.75 -3.27 -11.76
N ASP A 93 28.04 -3.97 -10.66
CA ASP A 93 29.42 -4.24 -10.24
C ASP A 93 30.15 -5.16 -11.22
N ALA A 94 29.52 -6.28 -11.59
CA ALA A 94 30.18 -7.34 -12.33
C ALA A 94 30.15 -7.16 -13.87
N LYS A 95 29.17 -6.42 -14.41
CA LYS A 95 28.88 -6.40 -15.87
C LYS A 95 28.84 -5.01 -16.49
N VAL A 96 28.89 -3.92 -15.71
CA VAL A 96 28.85 -2.56 -16.23
C VAL A 96 30.21 -1.89 -15.99
N ASN A 97 30.80 -1.27 -17.02
CA ASN A 97 31.97 -0.43 -16.81
C ASN A 97 31.54 0.89 -16.14
N ARG A 98 31.93 1.04 -14.88
CA ARG A 98 31.58 2.20 -14.04
C ARG A 98 32.69 3.26 -13.98
N THR A 99 33.79 3.08 -14.70
CA THR A 99 34.88 4.07 -14.72
C THR A 99 34.58 5.14 -15.77
N ILE A 100 34.31 6.36 -15.31
CA ILE A 100 34.01 7.53 -16.14
C ILE A 100 35.10 8.57 -15.87
N LEU A 101 35.85 8.95 -16.92
CA LEU A 101 36.91 9.96 -16.82
C LEU A 101 37.94 9.68 -15.70
N GLY A 102 38.23 8.41 -15.43
CA GLY A 102 39.16 7.99 -14.38
C GLY A 102 38.58 7.88 -12.97
N TRP A 103 37.29 8.20 -12.78
CA TRP A 103 36.58 8.00 -11.52
C TRP A 103 35.64 6.80 -11.61
N GLU A 104 35.66 5.93 -10.60
CA GLU A 104 34.76 4.78 -10.51
C GLU A 104 33.45 5.18 -9.83
N MET A 105 32.35 5.15 -10.58
CA MET A 105 31.02 5.48 -10.09
C MET A 105 30.46 4.39 -9.17
N PRO A 106 29.98 4.70 -7.96
CA PRO A 106 29.40 3.71 -7.04
C PRO A 106 28.18 2.99 -7.64
N THR A 107 28.07 1.69 -7.39
CA THR A 107 26.90 0.87 -7.82
C THR A 107 25.59 1.35 -7.19
N THR A 108 25.64 1.87 -5.97
CA THR A 108 24.46 2.37 -5.25
C THR A 108 23.76 3.53 -5.96
N TRP A 109 24.45 4.26 -6.85
CA TRP A 109 23.83 5.34 -7.61
C TRP A 109 22.79 4.83 -8.62
N PHE A 110 22.91 3.59 -9.09
CA PHE A 110 21.92 2.96 -9.97
C PHE A 110 20.57 2.74 -9.26
N GLN A 111 20.55 2.69 -7.93
CA GLN A 111 19.30 2.58 -7.16
C GLN A 111 18.45 3.86 -7.25
N ASN A 112 19.07 5.00 -7.55
CA ASN A 112 18.36 6.27 -7.67
C ASN A 112 17.48 6.35 -8.93
N PHE A 113 17.67 5.45 -9.91
CA PHE A 113 16.87 5.44 -11.13
C PHE A 113 15.37 5.31 -10.86
N ASN A 114 14.98 4.53 -9.86
CA ASN A 114 13.56 4.41 -9.50
C ASN A 114 12.96 5.77 -9.12
N ALA A 115 13.59 6.48 -8.18
CA ALA A 115 13.14 7.80 -7.74
C ALA A 115 13.17 8.83 -8.87
N VAL A 116 14.23 8.83 -9.69
CA VAL A 116 14.37 9.75 -10.83
C VAL A 116 13.28 9.51 -11.88
N PHE A 117 13.00 8.25 -12.24
CA PHE A 117 11.93 7.93 -13.18
C PHE A 117 10.56 8.31 -12.64
N ILE A 118 10.27 8.04 -11.36
CA ILE A 118 8.99 8.45 -10.76
C ILE A 118 8.87 9.98 -10.77
N ALA A 119 9.90 10.70 -10.32
CA ALA A 119 9.87 12.16 -10.29
C ALA A 119 9.73 12.78 -11.68
N ALA A 120 10.38 12.21 -12.70
CA ALA A 120 10.30 12.70 -14.07
C ALA A 120 8.97 12.34 -14.76
N LEU A 121 8.47 11.12 -14.57
CA LEU A 121 7.28 10.61 -15.24
C LEU A 121 5.97 11.05 -14.54
N ALA A 122 5.99 11.27 -13.22
CA ALA A 122 4.81 11.72 -12.46
C ALA A 122 4.11 12.95 -13.07
N PRO A 123 4.78 14.07 -13.38
CA PRO A 123 4.12 15.22 -14.01
C PRO A 123 3.61 14.91 -15.42
N ILE A 124 4.27 14.02 -16.16
CA ILE A 124 3.86 13.61 -17.52
C ILE A 124 2.53 12.84 -17.45
N PHE A 125 2.45 11.83 -16.57
CA PHE A 125 1.22 11.06 -16.38
C PHE A 125 0.10 11.88 -15.76
N ALA A 126 0.43 12.77 -14.80
CA ALA A 126 -0.55 13.70 -14.25
C ALA A 126 -1.15 14.59 -15.35
N GLY A 127 -0.31 15.19 -16.20
CA GLY A 127 -0.75 16.00 -17.33
C GLY A 127 -1.54 15.20 -18.37
N LEU A 128 -1.13 13.96 -18.65
CA LEU A 128 -1.84 13.06 -19.56
C LEU A 128 -3.26 12.76 -19.04
N TRP A 129 -3.40 12.45 -17.75
CA TRP A 129 -4.71 12.14 -17.14
C TRP A 129 -5.59 13.38 -17.09
N SER A 130 -5.05 14.55 -16.75
CA SER A 130 -5.80 15.81 -16.81
C SER A 130 -6.32 16.12 -18.21
N ARG A 131 -5.52 15.83 -19.26
CA ARG A 131 -5.94 15.99 -20.66
C ARG A 131 -7.01 14.99 -21.09
N LEU A 132 -6.95 13.74 -20.63
CA LEU A 132 -7.98 12.72 -20.90
C LEU A 132 -9.30 13.05 -20.20
N ALA A 133 -9.22 13.51 -18.95
CA ALA A 133 -10.38 13.99 -18.19
C ALA A 133 -11.06 15.19 -18.86
N ALA A 134 -10.27 16.17 -19.33
CA ALA A 134 -10.79 17.32 -20.08
C ALA A 134 -11.47 16.96 -21.41
N ARG A 135 -11.19 15.77 -21.95
CA ARG A 135 -11.79 15.24 -23.20
C ARG A 135 -12.97 14.30 -22.94
N GLY A 136 -13.44 14.17 -21.70
CA GLY A 136 -14.54 13.28 -21.33
C GLY A 136 -14.22 11.78 -21.52
N LYS A 137 -12.95 11.42 -21.72
CA LYS A 137 -12.47 10.03 -21.85
C LYS A 137 -11.85 9.56 -20.55
N ASP A 138 -12.47 9.91 -19.42
CA ASP A 138 -11.89 9.58 -18.13
C ASP A 138 -12.03 8.07 -17.87
N PRO A 139 -10.93 7.30 -17.77
CA PRO A 139 -11.02 5.87 -17.51
C PRO A 139 -11.69 5.64 -16.16
N SER A 140 -12.51 4.60 -16.04
CA SER A 140 -13.17 4.26 -14.78
C SER A 140 -12.13 4.03 -13.68
N ILE A 141 -12.48 4.35 -12.42
CA ILE A 141 -11.58 4.24 -11.25
C ILE A 141 -10.83 2.89 -11.18
N PRO A 142 -11.43 1.73 -11.51
CA PRO A 142 -10.72 0.45 -11.56
C PRO A 142 -9.56 0.40 -12.56
N VAL A 143 -9.63 1.14 -13.68
CA VAL A 143 -8.57 1.22 -14.70
C VAL A 143 -7.45 2.20 -14.29
N LYS A 144 -7.73 3.12 -13.35
CA LYS A 144 -6.75 4.08 -12.82
C LYS A 144 -6.01 3.59 -11.58
N MET A 145 -6.65 2.69 -10.82
CA MET A 145 -6.15 2.19 -9.52
C MET A 145 -5.70 0.73 -9.57
N GLY A 146 -5.86 0.07 -10.72
CA GLY A 146 -5.29 -1.25 -11.02
C GLY A 146 -3.89 -1.17 -11.61
#